data_AF-A0ABC9S8R4-F1
#
_entry.id   AF-A0ABC9S8R4-F1
#
_cell.length_a   1.000
_cell.length_b   1.000
_cell.length_c   1.000
_cell.angle_alpha   90.00
_cell.angle_beta   90.00
_cell.angle_gamma   90.00
#
_symmetry.space_group_name_H-M   'P 1'
#
loop_
_entity.id
_entity.type
_entity.pdbx_description
1 polymer ?
#
loop_
_entity_poly.entity_id
_entity_poly.type
_entity_poly.pdbx_seq_one_letter_code
_entity_poly.pdbx_strand_id
1 'polypeptide(L)'
;MFKKMCLSLLMISGVYVGAKDLDFKLDYRATGGKLMGKMTDSSLLSITSMNDEPVVIKNLIVNRGNSCEATKKVEPKFGDKFKKEKLFDHELKYSQQIFYRLDCKPNQLLEVKIITDKGEYYHKFSK
;
A
#
# COMPACT_ATOMS: atom_id res chain seq x y z
N MET A 1 -55.33 19.35 8.29
CA MET A 1 -54.12 20.04 7.78
C MET A 1 -53.03 19.97 8.85
N PHE A 2 -51.78 19.83 8.41
CA PHE A 2 -50.68 19.10 9.04
C PHE A 2 -50.17 19.61 10.40
N LYS A 3 -49.89 18.66 11.32
CA LYS A 3 -49.07 18.83 12.53
C LYS A 3 -47.64 19.20 12.13
N LYS A 4 -47.13 20.33 12.65
CA LYS A 4 -45.71 20.71 12.56
C LYS A 4 -44.90 19.79 13.48
N MET A 5 -44.15 18.87 12.89
CA MET A 5 -43.20 18.02 13.60
C MET A 5 -41.86 18.77 13.66
N CYS A 6 -41.45 19.15 14.87
CA CYS A 6 -40.09 19.62 15.14
C CYS A 6 -39.10 18.49 14.83
N LEU A 7 -38.32 18.64 13.77
CA LEU A 7 -37.19 17.78 13.49
C LEU A 7 -35.91 18.55 13.83
N SER A 8 -35.51 18.46 15.10
CA SER A 8 -34.19 18.85 15.55
C SER A 8 -33.18 17.85 14.97
N LEU A 9 -32.57 18.21 13.83
CA LEU A 9 -31.40 17.52 13.34
C LEU A 9 -30.20 17.94 14.22
N LEU A 10 -29.94 17.14 15.25
CA LEU A 10 -28.63 17.05 15.87
C LEU A 10 -27.65 16.60 14.79
N MET A 11 -26.98 17.58 14.17
CA MET A 11 -25.76 17.34 13.42
C MET A 11 -24.73 16.91 14.47
N ILE A 12 -24.65 15.60 14.70
CA ILE A 12 -23.54 14.98 15.41
C ILE A 12 -22.33 15.33 14.57
N SER A 13 -21.61 16.35 15.02
CA SER A 13 -20.23 16.63 14.64
C SER A 13 -19.41 15.42 15.04
N GLY A 14 -19.41 14.41 14.18
CA GLY A 14 -18.40 13.37 14.16
C GLY A 14 -17.09 14.07 13.85
N VAL A 15 -16.44 14.58 14.90
CA VAL A 15 -15.02 14.86 14.87
C VAL A 15 -14.39 13.51 14.54
N TYR A 16 -14.08 13.29 13.25
CA TYR A 16 -13.08 12.33 12.86
C TYR A 16 -11.84 12.75 13.63
N VAL A 17 -11.59 12.08 14.75
CA VAL A 17 -10.32 12.14 15.46
C VAL A 17 -9.30 11.79 14.40
N GLY A 18 -8.54 12.81 13.98
CA GLY A 18 -7.76 12.78 12.75
C GLY A 18 -6.99 11.48 12.64
N ALA A 19 -7.13 10.81 11.49
CA ALA A 19 -6.12 9.83 11.10
C ALA A 19 -4.77 10.54 11.30
N LYS A 20 -3.87 9.96 12.12
CA LYS A 20 -2.48 10.43 12.09
C LYS A 20 -2.07 10.37 10.63
N ASP A 21 -1.58 11.48 10.10
CA ASP A 21 -1.14 11.55 8.70
C ASP A 21 -0.05 10.50 8.53
N LEU A 22 -0.42 9.37 7.91
CA LEU A 22 0.50 8.29 7.62
C LEU A 22 1.50 8.80 6.58
N ASP A 23 2.78 8.64 6.84
CA ASP A 23 3.84 9.04 5.92
C ASP A 23 4.66 7.85 5.45
N PHE A 24 4.71 7.67 4.13
CA PHE A 24 5.46 6.61 3.47
C PHE A 24 6.16 7.18 2.24
N LYS A 25 7.43 6.77 2.06
CA LYS A 25 8.13 6.95 0.79
C LYS A 25 7.97 5.68 -0.04
N LEU A 26 7.48 5.83 -1.27
CA LEU A 26 7.28 4.75 -2.22
C LEU A 26 8.26 4.84 -3.40
N ASP A 27 8.89 3.72 -3.73
CA ASP A 27 9.77 3.59 -4.89
C ASP A 27 9.31 2.40 -5.73
N TYR A 28 9.02 2.62 -7.02
CA TYR A 28 8.60 1.58 -7.95
C TYR A 28 9.65 1.40 -9.06
N ARG A 29 10.04 0.15 -9.31
CA ARG A 29 10.96 -0.21 -10.40
C ARG A 29 10.38 -1.36 -11.21
N ALA A 30 10.18 -1.13 -12.51
CA ALA A 30 9.88 -2.21 -13.44
C ALA A 30 11.18 -3.03 -13.67
N THR A 31 11.31 -4.16 -12.99
CA THR A 31 12.35 -5.17 -13.26
C THR A 31 11.88 -6.13 -14.36
N GLY A 32 11.53 -5.56 -15.52
CA GLY A 32 11.26 -6.31 -16.73
C GLY A 32 12.56 -6.70 -17.43
N GLY A 33 12.67 -7.95 -17.87
CA GLY A 33 13.84 -8.45 -18.60
C GLY A 33 13.57 -9.81 -19.27
N LYS A 34 14.36 -10.13 -20.31
CA LYS A 34 14.27 -11.42 -21.02
C LYS A 34 15.24 -12.40 -20.39
N LEU A 35 14.77 -13.29 -19.52
CA LEU A 35 15.57 -14.38 -18.96
C LEU A 35 15.26 -15.67 -19.72
N MET A 36 16.25 -16.24 -20.41
CA MET A 36 16.11 -17.49 -21.18
C MET A 36 14.88 -17.52 -22.11
N GLY A 37 14.63 -16.42 -22.84
CA GLY A 37 13.51 -16.35 -23.78
C GLY A 37 12.14 -16.10 -23.16
N LYS A 38 12.01 -16.09 -21.83
CA LYS A 38 10.77 -15.71 -21.13
C LYS A 38 10.87 -14.26 -20.65
N MET A 39 9.83 -13.47 -20.93
CA MET A 39 9.68 -12.14 -20.39
C MET A 39 9.33 -12.29 -18.91
N THR A 40 10.23 -11.88 -18.01
CA THR A 40 9.93 -11.85 -16.58
C THR A 40 9.45 -10.45 -16.25
N ASP A 41 8.14 -10.25 -16.34
CA ASP A 41 7.51 -9.04 -15.85
C ASP A 41 7.37 -9.18 -14.35
N SER A 42 8.39 -8.71 -13.62
CA SER A 42 8.19 -8.46 -12.21
C SER A 42 8.59 -7.06 -11.90
N SER A 43 7.71 -6.36 -11.22
CA SER A 43 8.04 -5.04 -10.71
C SER A 43 8.36 -5.13 -9.23
N LEU A 44 9.21 -4.23 -8.75
CA LEU A 44 9.56 -4.11 -7.35
C LEU A 44 8.93 -2.82 -6.80
N LEU A 45 8.11 -2.96 -5.77
CA LEU A 45 7.64 -1.84 -4.96
C LEU A 45 8.39 -1.85 -3.63
N SER A 46 8.99 -0.73 -3.30
CA SER A 46 9.56 -0.44 -2.00
C SER A 46 8.62 0.48 -1.22
N ILE A 47 8.39 0.16 0.05
CA ILE A 47 7.65 0.98 1.00
C ILE A 47 8.57 1.27 2.18
N THR A 48 8.90 2.54 2.40
CA THR A 48 9.68 2.99 3.56
C THR A 48 8.77 3.79 4.48
N SER A 49 8.70 3.40 5.75
CA SER A 49 7.92 4.14 6.75
C SER A 49 8.64 5.42 7.15
N MET A 50 7.95 6.56 7.05
CA MET A 50 8.40 7.86 7.55
C MET A 50 7.61 8.30 8.79
N ASN A 51 6.79 7.39 9.34
CA ASN A 51 5.98 7.63 10.54
C ASN A 51 6.86 7.67 11.80
N ASP A 52 6.60 8.62 12.70
CA ASP A 52 7.29 8.74 13.99
C ASP A 52 7.06 7.50 14.87
N GLU A 53 5.88 6.90 14.78
CA GLU A 53 5.53 5.68 15.52
C GLU A 53 5.53 4.45 14.60
N PRO A 54 5.84 3.24 15.14
CA PRO A 54 5.76 2.00 14.38
C PRO A 54 4.36 1.76 13.79
N VAL A 55 4.30 1.25 12.56
CA VAL A 55 3.06 0.94 11.83
C VAL A 55 3.08 -0.49 11.33
N VAL A 56 1.97 -1.20 11.42
CA VAL A 56 1.82 -2.57 10.93
C VAL A 56 1.09 -2.56 9.60
N ILE A 57 1.74 -3.01 8.53
CA ILE A 57 1.08 -3.15 7.22
C ILE A 57 0.17 -4.38 7.25
N LYS A 58 -1.14 -4.16 7.12
CA LYS A 58 -2.17 -5.19 7.12
C LYS A 58 -2.56 -5.66 5.73
N ASN A 59 -2.54 -4.76 4.74
CA ASN A 59 -2.83 -5.11 3.37
C ASN A 59 -2.26 -4.07 2.40
N LEU A 60 -2.14 -4.45 1.13
CA LEU A 60 -1.72 -3.60 0.04
C LEU A 60 -2.66 -3.81 -1.15
N ILE A 61 -3.31 -2.73 -1.60
CA ILE A 61 -4.11 -2.73 -2.83
C ILE A 61 -3.34 -1.90 -3.86
N VAL A 62 -2.90 -2.55 -4.92
CA VAL A 62 -2.16 -1.90 -6.01
C VAL A 62 -3.05 -1.84 -7.24
N ASN A 63 -3.17 -0.66 -7.86
CA ASN A 63 -4.11 -0.34 -8.94
C ASN A 63 -5.56 -0.80 -8.66
N ARG A 64 -6.48 0.12 -8.35
CA ARG A 64 -7.90 -0.23 -8.20
C ARG A 64 -8.39 -1.06 -9.39
N GLY A 65 -9.17 -2.11 -9.09
CA GLY A 65 -9.66 -3.07 -10.07
C GLY A 65 -8.76 -4.30 -10.30
N ASN A 66 -7.77 -4.54 -9.43
CA ASN A 66 -6.93 -5.76 -9.43
C ASN A 66 -6.11 -5.96 -10.72
N SER A 67 -5.76 -4.87 -11.40
CA SER A 67 -4.82 -4.95 -12.54
C SER A 67 -3.38 -5.20 -12.09
N CYS A 68 -3.10 -5.14 -10.78
CA CYS A 68 -1.81 -5.53 -10.25
C CYS A 68 -1.98 -6.24 -8.89
N GLU A 69 -1.05 -7.13 -8.57
CA GLU A 69 -1.06 -7.90 -7.32
C GLU A 69 0.33 -7.94 -6.66
N ALA A 70 0.36 -7.79 -5.33
CA ALA A 70 1.54 -8.10 -4.54
C ALA A 70 1.66 -9.61 -4.35
N THR A 71 2.62 -10.20 -5.03
CA THR A 71 2.77 -11.65 -5.10
C THR A 71 3.66 -12.20 -3.99
N LYS A 72 4.70 -11.45 -3.61
CA LYS A 72 5.75 -11.89 -2.68
C LYS A 72 6.40 -10.71 -1.95
N LYS A 73 6.80 -10.92 -0.70
CA LYS A 73 7.80 -10.07 -0.02
C LYS A 73 9.20 -10.49 -0.51
N VAL A 74 10.07 -9.52 -0.74
CA VAL A 74 11.47 -9.80 -1.15
C VAL A 74 12.44 -9.07 -0.23
N GLU A 75 13.64 -9.63 -0.08
CA GLU A 75 14.72 -8.99 0.68
C GLU A 75 15.40 -7.89 -0.17
N PRO A 76 15.96 -6.83 0.43
CA PRO A 76 16.65 -5.76 -0.28
C PRO A 76 17.85 -6.22 -1.12
N LYS A 77 18.50 -7.33 -0.73
CA LYS A 77 19.74 -7.80 -1.36
C LYS A 77 19.45 -8.79 -2.48
N PHE A 78 19.93 -8.46 -3.66
CA PHE A 78 19.88 -9.33 -4.83
C PHE A 78 20.72 -10.58 -4.58
N GLY A 79 20.08 -11.75 -4.52
CA GLY A 79 20.73 -13.04 -4.28
C GLY A 79 20.41 -13.69 -2.93
N ASP A 80 19.80 -12.96 -1.99
CA ASP A 80 19.29 -13.57 -0.77
C ASP A 80 18.11 -14.49 -1.11
N LYS A 81 18.13 -15.72 -0.58
CA LYS A 81 17.09 -16.71 -0.83
C LYS A 81 15.75 -16.14 -0.36
N PHE A 82 14.75 -16.22 -1.24
CA PHE A 82 13.36 -15.89 -0.91
C PHE A 82 12.91 -16.65 0.34
N LYS A 83 12.72 -15.94 1.45
CA LYS A 83 12.08 -16.50 2.64
C LYS A 83 10.57 -16.49 2.40
N LYS A 84 9.91 -17.62 2.66
CA LYS A 84 8.44 -17.70 2.72
C LYS A 84 7.97 -17.00 3.99
N GLU A 85 7.97 -15.68 3.97
CA GLU A 85 7.34 -14.87 5.01
C GLU A 85 5.89 -14.57 4.64
N LYS A 86 5.08 -14.23 5.64
CA LYS A 86 3.74 -13.67 5.37
C LYS A 86 3.88 -12.43 4.49
N LEU A 87 2.91 -12.16 3.63
CA LEU A 87 2.91 -10.92 2.83
C LEU A 87 2.67 -9.67 3.70
N PHE A 88 1.86 -9.83 4.75
CA PHE A 88 1.39 -8.75 5.61
C PHE A 88 1.63 -9.07 7.08
N ASP A 89 1.18 -8.17 7.96
CA ASP A 89 1.39 -8.15 9.40
C ASP A 89 2.85 -7.90 9.82
N HIS A 90 3.54 -7.04 9.07
CA HIS A 90 4.91 -6.60 9.40
C HIS A 90 4.87 -5.21 10.02
N GLU A 91 5.51 -5.07 11.17
CA GLU A 91 5.76 -3.77 11.79
C GLU A 91 6.94 -3.07 11.09
N LEU A 92 6.75 -1.81 10.72
CA LEU A 92 7.78 -0.92 10.21
C LEU A 92 7.96 0.26 11.16
N LYS A 93 9.19 0.41 11.66
CA LYS A 93 9.63 1.61 12.39
C LYS A 93 10.08 2.69 11.41
N TYR A 94 10.29 3.91 11.90
CA TYR A 94 10.85 5.01 11.13
C TYR A 94 12.09 4.58 10.31
N SER A 95 12.12 4.95 9.03
CA SER A 95 13.16 4.60 8.05
C SER A 95 13.33 3.11 7.73
N GLN A 96 12.51 2.21 8.29
CA GLN A 96 12.51 0.80 7.87
C GLN A 96 11.74 0.61 6.57
N GLN A 97 12.20 -0.35 5.79
CA GLN A 97 11.75 -0.60 4.43
C GLN A 97 11.30 -2.05 4.25
N ILE A 98 10.25 -2.23 3.46
CA ILE A 98 9.79 -3.52 2.97
C ILE A 98 9.69 -3.48 1.44
N PHE A 99 9.93 -4.63 0.82
CA PHE A 99 9.87 -4.77 -0.63
C PHE A 99 8.84 -5.81 -1.04
N TYR A 100 8.05 -5.48 -2.05
CA TYR A 100 7.05 -6.33 -2.65
C TYR A 100 7.36 -6.57 -4.12
N ARG A 101 7.31 -7.82 -4.54
CA ARG A 101 7.25 -8.20 -5.95
C ARG A 101 5.82 -8.07 -6.44
N LEU A 102 5.62 -7.21 -7.41
CA LEU A 102 4.34 -6.98 -8.06
C LEU A 102 4.27 -7.68 -9.41
N ASP A 103 3.09 -8.21 -9.73
CA ASP A 103 2.69 -8.67 -11.06
C ASP A 103 1.56 -7.76 -11.55
N CYS A 104 1.80 -6.93 -12.57
CA CYS A 104 0.85 -5.93 -13.07
C CYS A 104 0.53 -6.17 -14.56
N LYS A 105 -0.75 -6.05 -14.95
CA LYS A 105 -1.24 -6.13 -16.33
C LYS A 105 -2.20 -4.97 -16.64
N PRO A 106 -1.83 -4.01 -17.51
CA PRO A 106 -0.53 -3.86 -18.17
C PRO A 106 0.60 -3.55 -17.16
N ASN A 107 1.87 -3.62 -17.60
CA ASN A 107 3.09 -3.58 -16.77
C ASN A 107 3.37 -2.23 -16.07
N GLN A 108 2.34 -1.55 -15.55
CA GLN A 108 2.43 -0.23 -14.93
C GLN A 108 1.73 -0.21 -13.57
N LEU A 109 2.44 0.34 -12.58
CA LEU A 109 1.85 0.76 -11.32
C LEU A 109 1.40 2.22 -11.43
N LEU A 110 0.13 2.48 -11.12
CA LEU A 110 -0.51 3.79 -11.20
C LEU A 110 -0.85 4.34 -9.81
N GLU A 111 -1.28 3.46 -8.91
CA GLU A 111 -1.68 3.83 -7.56
C GLU A 111 -1.49 2.69 -6.57
N VAL A 112 -1.34 3.05 -5.30
CA VAL A 112 -1.19 2.13 -4.17
C VAL A 112 -2.04 2.64 -3.02
N LYS A 113 -2.78 1.73 -2.39
CA LYS A 113 -3.42 1.92 -1.08
C LYS A 113 -2.80 0.96 -0.08
N ILE A 114 -2.24 1.50 1.00
CA ILE A 114 -1.67 0.73 2.12
C ILE A 114 -2.68 0.76 3.25
N ILE A 115 -3.10 -0.41 3.71
CA ILE A 115 -3.96 -0.55 4.89
C ILE A 115 -3.06 -0.93 6.06
N THR A 116 -3.12 -0.15 7.13
CA THR A 116 -2.33 -0.36 8.35
C THR A 116 -3.23 -0.53 9.56
N ASP A 117 -2.63 -0.84 10.72
CA ASP A 117 -3.32 -0.79 12.02
C ASP A 117 -3.71 0.64 12.46
N LYS A 118 -3.12 1.69 11.85
CA LYS A 118 -3.35 3.09 12.20
C LYS A 118 -4.20 3.88 11.20
N GLY A 119 -4.56 3.26 10.09
CA GLY A 119 -5.36 3.89 9.04
C GLY A 119 -4.94 3.48 7.63
N GLU A 120 -5.43 4.23 6.66
CA GLU A 120 -5.21 3.97 5.24
C GLU A 120 -4.34 5.08 4.63
N TYR A 121 -3.32 4.71 3.86
CA TYR A 121 -2.51 5.62 3.09
C TYR A 121 -2.76 5.40 1.60
N TYR A 122 -2.89 6.47 0.84
CA TYR A 122 -3.11 6.41 -0.61
C TYR A 122 -2.04 7.22 -1.35
N HIS A 123 -1.46 6.61 -2.38
CA HIS A 123 -0.48 7.24 -3.24
C HIS A 123 -0.83 7.00 -4.71
N LYS A 124 -0.74 8.05 -5.51
CA LYS A 124 -0.88 7.99 -6.96
C LYS A 124 0.44 8.40 -7.59
N PHE A 125 1.00 7.53 -8.43
CA PHE A 125 2.21 7.83 -9.16
C PHE A 125 1.87 8.83 -10.28
N SER A 126 2.54 9.98 -10.30
CA SER A 126 2.51 10.89 -11.45
C SER A 126 3.27 10.25 -12.62
N LYS A 127 2.72 10.34 -13.83
CA LYS A 127 3.41 9.94 -15.07
C LYS A 127 4.60 10.85 -15.35
#